data_AF-A0A918IKQ8-F1
#
_entry.id   AF-A0A918IKQ8-F1
#
_cell.length_a   1.000
_cell.length_b   1.000
_cell.length_c   1.000
_cell.angle_alpha   90.00
_cell.angle_beta   90.00
_cell.angle_gamma   90.00
#
_symmetry.space_group_name_H-M   'P 1'
#
loop_
_entity.id
_entity.type
_entity.pdbx_description
1 polymer ?
#
loop_
_entity_poly.entity_id
_entity_poly.type
_entity_poly.pdbx_seq_one_letter_code
_entity_poly.pdbx_strand_id
1 'polypeptide(L)'
;MQEAFPYLTETFLSAAWALPLADRYGPQLPTAYWRCKAQVISLMPGRVVRALPRRKQYYTRTLARRAAAAIPRPPLLAADLGLIHPGHLARERDPSVLLAVGAVEEWLRGAVERGATLTA
;
A
#
# COMPACT_ATOMS: atom_id res chain seq x y z
N MET A 1 -2.31 16.39 21.59
CA MET A 1 -1.22 16.85 20.70
C MET A 1 -1.53 16.30 19.32
N GLN A 2 -1.89 17.16 18.36
CA GLN A 2 -2.14 16.70 16.98
C GLN A 2 -0.84 16.12 16.43
N GLU A 3 -0.88 14.91 15.88
CA GLU A 3 0.25 14.39 15.09
C GLU A 3 0.47 15.35 13.92
N ALA A 4 1.60 16.05 13.92
CA ALA A 4 2.02 16.83 12.76
C ALA A 4 2.31 15.84 11.61
N PHE A 5 1.79 16.11 10.42
CA PHE A 5 2.08 15.33 9.21
C PHE A 5 3.23 15.99 8.45
N PRO A 6 4.51 15.67 8.75
CA PRO A 6 5.65 16.43 8.24
C PRO A 6 5.79 16.41 6.71
N TYR A 7 5.13 15.47 6.04
CA TYR A 7 5.18 15.28 4.59
C TYR A 7 3.92 15.79 3.86
N LEU A 8 2.93 16.34 4.57
CA LEU A 8 1.72 16.90 3.95
C LEU A 8 1.80 18.43 3.81
N THR A 9 3.01 18.97 3.66
CA THR A 9 3.22 20.38 3.35
C THR A 9 3.14 20.61 1.85
N GLU A 10 2.62 21.76 1.43
CA GLU A 10 2.54 22.13 0.01
C GLU A 10 3.91 22.07 -0.68
N THR A 11 4.96 22.52 0.02
CA THR A 11 6.34 22.47 -0.47
C THR A 11 6.80 21.04 -0.76
N PHE A 12 6.55 20.11 0.16
CA PHE A 12 6.92 18.72 -0.03
C PHE A 12 6.12 18.05 -1.15
N LEU A 13 4.80 18.28 -1.18
CA LEU A 13 3.91 17.70 -2.19
C LEU A 13 4.25 18.18 -3.59
N SER A 14 4.52 19.48 -3.76
CA SER A 14 4.93 20.06 -5.05
C SER A 14 6.22 19.44 -5.55
N ALA A 15 7.23 19.30 -4.68
CA ALA A 15 8.49 18.65 -5.03
C ALA A 15 8.29 17.15 -5.37
N ALA A 16 7.46 16.45 -4.61
CA ALA A 16 7.16 15.04 -4.84
C ALA A 16 6.41 14.82 -6.18
N TRP A 17 5.50 15.71 -6.55
CA TRP A 17 4.79 15.63 -7.82
C TRP A 17 5.65 15.99 -9.03
N ALA A 18 6.58 16.93 -8.88
CA ALA A 18 7.53 17.30 -9.93
C ALA A 18 8.52 16.17 -10.30
N LEU A 19 8.69 15.17 -9.42
CA LEU A 19 9.60 14.05 -9.67
C LEU A 19 9.10 13.17 -10.84
N PRO A 20 9.92 12.97 -11.90
CA PRO A 20 9.57 12.11 -13.03
C PRO A 20 9.21 10.70 -12.59
N LEU A 21 8.21 10.09 -13.25
CA LEU A 21 7.72 8.76 -12.87
C LEU A 21 8.82 7.68 -12.96
N ALA A 22 9.71 7.79 -13.96
CA ALA A 22 10.84 6.89 -14.13
C ALA A 22 11.81 6.91 -12.94
N ASP A 23 11.93 8.04 -12.25
CA ASP A 23 12.85 8.21 -11.12
C ASP A 23 12.24 7.74 -9.79
N ARG A 24 10.92 7.49 -9.75
CA ARG A 24 10.23 7.00 -8.55
C ARG A 24 10.54 5.52 -8.27
N TYR A 25 11.00 4.79 -9.28
CA TYR A 25 11.30 3.37 -9.19
C TYR A 25 12.74 3.08 -9.63
N GLY A 26 13.55 2.49 -8.74
CA GLY A 26 14.94 2.13 -9.03
C GLY A 26 15.10 0.64 -9.29
N PRO A 27 14.96 0.13 -10.53
CA PRO A 27 14.94 -1.32 -10.84
C PRO A 27 16.21 -2.06 -10.41
N GLN A 28 17.35 -1.38 -10.35
CA GLN A 28 18.66 -1.89 -9.95
C GLN A 28 18.76 -2.25 -8.46
N LEU A 29 17.81 -1.82 -7.62
CA LEU A 29 17.84 -2.10 -6.19
C LEU A 29 17.46 -3.56 -5.89
N PRO A 30 18.05 -4.18 -4.85
CA PRO A 30 18.00 -5.62 -4.61
C PRO A 30 16.61 -6.16 -4.23
N THR A 31 15.71 -5.35 -3.67
CA THR A 31 14.39 -5.81 -3.26
C THR A 31 13.28 -4.89 -3.73
N ALA A 32 12.10 -5.45 -4.00
CA ALA A 32 10.92 -4.67 -4.40
C ALA A 32 10.63 -3.51 -3.42
N TYR A 33 10.81 -3.76 -2.11
CA TYR A 33 10.66 -2.73 -1.08
C TYR A 33 11.61 -1.53 -1.26
N TRP A 34 12.85 -1.78 -1.66
CA TRP A 34 13.82 -0.71 -1.94
C TRP A 34 13.59 -0.05 -3.28
N ARG A 35 13.19 -0.80 -4.31
CA ARG A 35 12.92 -0.24 -5.66
C ARG A 35 11.86 0.86 -5.60
N CYS A 36 10.79 0.66 -4.82
CA CYS A 36 9.75 1.67 -4.57
C CYS A 36 10.18 2.83 -3.65
N LYS A 37 11.40 2.79 -3.10
CA LYS A 37 11.96 3.79 -2.19
C LYS A 37 13.28 4.36 -2.71
N ALA A 38 13.53 4.28 -4.02
CA ALA A 38 14.82 4.60 -4.62
C ALA A 38 15.33 5.98 -4.22
N GLN A 39 14.47 7.01 -4.25
CA GLN A 39 14.82 8.37 -3.86
C GLN A 39 15.13 8.52 -2.37
N VAL A 40 14.56 7.70 -1.50
CA VAL A 40 14.91 7.72 -0.07
C VAL A 40 16.25 7.03 0.15
N ILE A 41 16.51 5.93 -0.58
CA ILE A 41 17.77 5.19 -0.49
C ILE A 41 18.94 6.03 -1.00
N SER A 42 18.75 6.83 -2.06
CA SER A 42 19.81 7.69 -2.62
C SER A 42 20.29 8.79 -1.66
N LEU A 43 19.44 9.22 -0.72
CA LEU A 43 19.79 10.19 0.31
C LEU A 43 20.64 9.61 1.45
N MET A 44 20.77 8.28 1.53
CA MET A 44 21.42 7.61 2.65
C MET A 44 22.91 7.37 2.36
N PRO A 45 23.82 7.61 3.33
CA PRO A 45 25.22 7.22 3.18
C PRO A 45 25.33 5.72 2.91
N GLY A 46 26.26 5.29 2.03
CA GLY A 46 26.40 3.88 1.64
C GLY A 46 26.60 2.91 2.83
N ARG A 47 27.24 3.38 3.91
CA ARG A 47 27.38 2.61 5.17
C ARG A 47 26.04 2.35 5.87
N VAL A 48 25.11 3.30 5.78
CA VAL A 48 23.76 3.21 6.37
C VAL A 48 22.86 2.31 5.53
N VAL A 49 22.96 2.40 4.18
CA VAL A 49 22.15 1.57 3.26
C VAL A 49 22.27 0.08 3.57
N ARG A 50 23.47 -0.39 3.95
CA ARG A 50 23.71 -1.80 4.31
C ARG A 50 22.93 -2.26 5.55
N ALA A 51 22.61 -1.35 6.47
CA ALA A 51 21.84 -1.63 7.68
C ALA A 51 20.32 -1.47 7.50
N LEU A 52 19.87 -0.97 6.34
CA LEU A 52 18.44 -0.75 6.12
C LEU A 52 17.67 -2.07 5.99
N PRO A 53 16.40 -2.10 6.44
CA PRO A 53 15.57 -3.29 6.28
C PRO A 53 15.27 -3.52 4.81
N ARG A 54 15.50 -4.75 4.34
CA ARG A 54 15.26 -5.16 2.94
C ARG A 54 13.81 -5.45 2.60
N ARG A 55 12.94 -5.51 3.61
CA ARG A 55 11.49 -5.70 3.51
C ARG A 55 10.79 -4.70 4.41
N LYS A 56 9.55 -4.35 4.08
CA LYS A 56 8.73 -3.52 4.97
C LYS A 56 8.59 -4.25 6.30
N GLN A 57 9.01 -3.60 7.37
CA GLN A 57 8.77 -4.08 8.72
C GLN A 57 7.40 -3.55 9.14
N TYR A 58 6.42 -4.44 9.20
CA TYR A 58 5.12 -4.12 9.74
C TYR A 58 5.20 -4.10 11.26
N TYR A 59 4.49 -3.19 11.91
CA TYR A 59 4.13 -3.34 13.32
C TYR A 59 3.21 -4.56 13.45
N THR A 60 3.84 -5.73 13.55
CA THR A 60 3.26 -7.03 13.22
C THR A 60 1.98 -7.32 13.98
N ARG A 61 1.88 -6.98 15.27
CA ARG A 61 0.68 -7.27 16.07
C ARG A 61 -0.50 -6.36 15.72
N THR A 62 -0.28 -5.04 15.62
CA THR A 62 -1.34 -4.07 15.33
C THR A 62 -1.89 -4.24 13.91
N LEU A 63 -0.99 -4.45 12.94
CA LEU A 63 -1.38 -4.64 11.54
C LEU A 63 -2.00 -6.01 11.31
N ALA A 64 -1.53 -7.08 11.95
CA ALA A 64 -2.19 -8.39 11.86
C ALA A 64 -3.61 -8.33 12.42
N ARG A 65 -3.83 -7.66 13.56
CA ARG A 65 -5.17 -7.47 14.13
C ARG A 65 -6.08 -6.68 13.19
N ARG A 66 -5.58 -5.60 12.58
CA ARG A 66 -6.35 -4.83 11.59
C ARG A 66 -6.62 -5.63 10.33
N ALA A 67 -5.63 -6.37 9.81
CA ALA A 67 -5.79 -7.20 8.62
C ALA A 67 -6.85 -8.30 8.83
N ALA A 68 -6.87 -8.94 10.00
CA ALA A 68 -7.88 -9.94 10.34
C ALA A 68 -9.30 -9.35 10.40
N ALA A 69 -9.44 -8.09 10.80
CA ALA A 69 -10.72 -7.38 10.83
C ALA A 69 -11.10 -6.73 9.48
N ALA A 70 -10.13 -6.52 8.59
CA ALA A 70 -10.31 -5.78 7.35
C ALA A 70 -10.90 -6.63 6.22
N ILE A 71 -10.85 -7.97 6.30
CA ILE A 71 -11.48 -8.81 5.27
C ILE A 71 -13.00 -8.79 5.49
N PRO A 72 -13.77 -8.20 4.56
CA PRO A 72 -15.22 -8.24 4.62
C PRO A 72 -15.71 -9.68 4.47
N ARG A 73 -16.82 -10.01 5.15
CA ARG A 73 -17.47 -11.31 4.93
C ARG A 73 -18.02 -11.34 3.50
N PRO A 74 -17.96 -12.50 2.81
CA PRO A 74 -18.61 -12.66 1.51
C PRO A 74 -20.08 -12.25 1.54
N PRO A 75 -20.64 -11.75 0.42
CA PRO A 75 -20.02 -11.63 -0.91
C PRO A 75 -19.06 -10.43 -1.02
N LEU A 76 -18.04 -10.54 -1.90
CA LEU A 76 -17.03 -9.50 -2.15
C LEU A 76 -17.23 -8.88 -3.54
N LEU A 77 -17.56 -7.59 -3.62
CA LEU A 77 -17.71 -6.86 -4.88
C LEU A 77 -16.43 -6.91 -5.72
N ALA A 78 -15.27 -6.84 -5.07
CA ALA A 78 -13.99 -6.93 -5.78
C ALA A 78 -13.79 -8.29 -6.46
N ALA A 79 -14.39 -9.36 -5.94
CA ALA A 79 -14.37 -10.67 -6.60
C ALA A 79 -15.38 -10.73 -7.76
N ASP A 80 -16.57 -10.17 -7.57
CA ASP A 80 -17.62 -10.13 -8.60
C ASP A 80 -17.17 -9.32 -9.84
N LEU A 81 -16.33 -8.30 -9.62
CA LEU A 81 -15.69 -7.50 -10.68
C LEU A 81 -14.42 -8.13 -11.27
N GLY A 82 -14.03 -9.33 -10.84
CA GLY A 82 -12.82 -10.00 -11.33
C GLY A 82 -11.49 -9.35 -10.89
N LEU A 83 -11.51 -8.38 -9.99
CA LEU A 83 -10.30 -7.73 -9.46
C LEU A 83 -9.53 -8.66 -8.51
N ILE A 84 -10.23 -9.61 -7.87
CA ILE A 84 -9.66 -10.56 -6.91
C ILE A 84 -10.20 -11.96 -7.17
N HIS A 85 -9.30 -12.95 -7.19
CA HIS A 85 -9.70 -14.35 -7.25
C HIS A 85 -9.99 -14.91 -5.84
N PRO A 86 -11.23 -15.34 -5.50
CA PRO A 86 -11.60 -15.79 -4.16
C PRO A 86 -10.72 -16.92 -3.62
N GLY A 87 -10.37 -17.88 -4.49
CA GLY A 87 -9.52 -19.02 -4.12
C GLY A 87 -8.09 -18.63 -3.73
N HIS A 88 -7.56 -17.51 -4.26
CA HIS A 88 -6.25 -16.99 -3.85
C HIS A 88 -6.38 -16.23 -2.53
N LEU A 89 -7.41 -15.39 -2.39
CA LEU A 89 -7.65 -14.64 -1.17
C LEU A 89 -7.81 -15.54 0.07
N ALA A 90 -8.50 -16.69 -0.07
CA ALA A 90 -8.69 -17.63 1.03
C ALA A 90 -7.36 -18.17 1.63
N ARG A 91 -6.32 -18.25 0.80
CA ARG A 91 -4.98 -18.75 1.17
C ARG A 91 -4.01 -17.64 1.56
N GLU A 92 -4.37 -16.39 1.31
CA GLU A 92 -3.51 -15.24 1.59
C GLU A 92 -3.34 -15.03 3.10
N ARG A 93 -2.11 -14.67 3.48
CA ARG A 93 -1.70 -14.41 4.87
C ARG A 93 -0.89 -13.13 5.03
N ASP A 94 -0.47 -12.47 3.95
CA ASP A 94 0.22 -11.19 4.01
C ASP A 94 -0.75 -10.10 4.51
N PRO A 95 -0.51 -9.50 5.69
CA PRO A 95 -1.39 -8.46 6.23
C PRO A 95 -1.57 -7.26 5.30
N SER A 96 -0.58 -6.96 4.46
CA SER A 96 -0.62 -5.85 3.51
C SER A 96 -1.60 -6.10 2.39
N VAL A 97 -1.61 -7.32 1.86
CA VAL A 97 -2.53 -7.72 0.81
C VAL A 97 -3.95 -7.71 1.38
N LEU A 98 -4.14 -8.32 2.55
CA LEU A 98 -5.44 -8.37 3.22
C LEU A 98 -6.00 -6.96 3.54
N LEU A 99 -5.16 -6.04 4.00
CA LEU A 99 -5.55 -4.64 4.23
C LEU A 99 -5.89 -3.91 2.94
N ALA A 100 -5.12 -4.14 1.87
CA ALA A 100 -5.40 -3.53 0.57
C ALA A 100 -6.74 -4.04 0.00
N VAL A 101 -7.00 -5.34 0.10
CA VAL A 101 -8.28 -5.95 -0.30
C VAL A 101 -9.45 -5.36 0.49
N GLY A 102 -9.31 -5.25 1.81
CA GLY A 102 -10.33 -4.62 2.66
C GLY A 102 -10.62 -3.17 2.26
N ALA A 103 -9.58 -2.39 2.00
CA ALA A 103 -9.71 -1.00 1.56
C ALA A 103 -10.36 -0.87 0.17
N VAL A 104 -10.02 -1.75 -0.77
CA VAL A 104 -10.66 -1.79 -2.10
C VAL A 104 -12.14 -2.12 -1.95
N GLU A 105 -12.50 -3.11 -1.14
CA GLU A 105 -13.90 -3.44 -0.92
C GLU A 105 -14.66 -2.27 -0.28
N GLU A 106 -14.12 -1.68 0.77
CA GLU A 106 -14.74 -0.54 1.45
C GLU A 106 -14.97 0.63 0.48
N TRP A 107 -13.98 0.89 -0.38
CA TRP A 107 -14.10 1.90 -1.42
C TRP A 107 -15.17 1.57 -2.45
N LEU A 108 -15.23 0.33 -2.95
CA LEU A 108 -16.25 -0.10 -3.92
C LEU A 108 -17.67 0.00 -3.34
N ARG A 109 -17.86 -0.46 -2.10
CA ARG A 109 -19.16 -0.34 -1.40
C ARG A 109 -19.55 1.11 -1.22
N GLY A 110 -18.64 1.93 -0.72
CA GLY A 110 -18.88 3.36 -0.56
C GLY A 110 -19.16 4.06 -1.90
N ALA A 111 -18.58 3.60 -3.00
CA ALA A 111 -18.88 4.13 -4.33
C ALA A 111 -20.32 3.78 -4.75
N VAL A 112 -20.75 2.52 -4.59
CA VAL A 112 -22.12 2.08 -4.87
C VAL A 112 -23.14 2.81 -4.00
N GLU A 113 -22.88 2.95 -2.70
CA GLU A 113 -23.73 3.70 -1.77
C GLU A 113 -23.88 5.17 -2.18
N ARG A 114 -22.89 5.74 -2.86
CA ARG A 114 -22.93 7.09 -3.44
C ARG A 114 -23.48 7.14 -4.87
N GLY A 115 -24.02 6.03 -5.37
CA GLY A 115 -24.69 5.95 -6.68
C GLY A 115 -23.78 5.59 -7.86
N ALA A 116 -22.53 5.16 -7.62
CA ALA A 116 -21.69 4.65 -8.70
C ALA A 116 -22.21 3.30 -9.22
N THR A 117 -22.17 3.11 -10.53
CA THR A 117 -22.42 1.81 -11.16
C THR A 117 -21.09 1.12 -11.44
N LEU A 118 -20.95 -0.13 -11.03
CA LEU A 118 -19.75 -0.94 -11.23
C LEU A 118 -20.00 -1.93 -12.39
N THR A 119 -19.05 -2.03 -13.32
CA THR A 119 -19.08 -2.99 -14.44
C THR A 119 -17.80 -3.80 -14.44
N ALA A 120 -17.91 -5.11 -14.69
CA ALA A 120 -16.78 -6.01 -14.85
C ALA A 120 -16.09 -5.85 -16.21
#